data_AF-A0A7J9GI72-F1
#
_entry.id   AF-A0A7J9GI72-F1
#
_cell.length_a   1.000
_cell.length_b   1.000
_cell.length_c   1.000
_cell.angle_alpha   90.00
_cell.angle_beta   90.00
_cell.angle_gamma   90.00
#
_symmetry.space_group_name_H-M   'P 1'
#
loop_
_entity.id
_entity.type
_entity.pdbx_description
1 polymer ?
#
loop_
_entity_poly.entity_id
_entity_poly.type
_entity_poly.pdbx_seq_one_letter_code
_entity_poly.pdbx_strand_id
1 'polypeptide(L)'
;MGKSKVLVVGGTGYIGRRIVKASLAEGHETYVLQRPEIGLDIDKLQILLSFKKQGAHLIEGSFNDHKSLVDAVKQVDVVICTMSGVHFRSHNILLQLKLVEAIKEAGNVK
;
A
#
# COMPACT_ATOMS: atom_id res chain seq x y z
N MET A 1 -4.49 -11.84 20.83
CA MET A 1 -4.76 -10.87 19.75
C MET A 1 -4.26 -11.46 18.44
N GLY A 2 -5.14 -11.66 17.45
CA GLY A 2 -4.77 -12.23 16.16
C GLY A 2 -3.88 -11.28 15.34
N LYS A 3 -3.19 -11.81 14.33
CA LYS A 3 -2.40 -11.00 13.39
C LYS A 3 -3.35 -10.20 12.50
N SER A 4 -3.16 -8.88 12.43
CA SER A 4 -3.94 -8.00 11.55
C SER A 4 -3.57 -8.18 10.09
N LYS A 5 -4.53 -7.94 9.20
CA LYS A 5 -4.30 -7.73 7.76
C LYS A 5 -3.85 -6.29 7.53
N VAL A 6 -2.67 -6.09 6.94
CA VAL A 6 -2.05 -4.76 6.81
C VAL A 6 -1.89 -4.40 5.35
N LEU A 7 -2.46 -3.27 4.91
CA LEU A 7 -2.18 -2.67 3.61
C LEU A 7 -1.06 -1.62 3.74
N VAL A 8 0.02 -1.79 2.99
CA VAL A 8 1.08 -0.79 2.88
C VAL A 8 0.97 -0.05 1.56
N VAL A 9 0.65 1.25 1.63
CA VAL A 9 0.63 2.17 0.48
C VAL A 9 2.01 2.83 0.34
N GLY A 10 2.56 2.83 -0.88
CA GLY A 10 3.93 3.32 -1.13
C GLY A 10 5.02 2.31 -0.74
N GLY A 11 4.69 1.01 -0.70
CA GLY A 11 5.59 -0.06 -0.22
C GLY A 11 6.92 -0.20 -0.96
N THR A 12 7.07 0.35 -2.16
CA THR A 12 8.34 0.35 -2.92
C THR A 12 9.25 1.55 -2.60
N GLY A 13 8.76 2.53 -1.82
CA GLY A 13 9.53 3.70 -1.40
C GLY A 13 10.60 3.37 -0.35
N TYR A 14 11.43 4.38 -0.02
CA TYR A 14 12.54 4.23 0.92
C TYR A 14 12.08 3.70 2.30
N ILE A 15 11.04 4.30 2.88
CA ILE A 15 10.45 3.83 4.14
C ILE A 15 9.54 2.64 3.91
N GLY A 16 8.68 2.69 2.88
CA GLY A 16 7.73 1.63 2.56
C GLY A 16 8.34 0.24 2.52
N ARG A 17 9.50 0.07 1.88
CA ARG A 17 10.13 -1.25 1.76
C ARG A 17 10.55 -1.87 3.09
N ARG A 18 10.87 -1.03 4.08
CA ARG A 18 11.25 -1.45 5.43
C ARG A 18 10.00 -1.84 6.23
N ILE A 19 8.94 -1.06 6.09
CA ILE A 19 7.63 -1.35 6.70
C ILE A 19 7.06 -2.68 6.18
N VAL A 20 7.10 -2.94 4.87
CA VAL A 20 6.64 -4.23 4.31
C VAL A 20 7.42 -5.40 4.91
N LYS A 21 8.75 -5.30 4.96
CA LYS A 21 9.60 -6.37 5.55
C LYS A 21 9.30 -6.59 7.03
N ALA A 22 9.13 -5.51 7.79
CA ALA A 22 8.80 -5.62 9.22
C ALA A 22 7.41 -6.24 9.43
N SER A 23 6.41 -5.82 8.66
CA SER A 23 5.05 -6.40 8.69
C SER A 23 5.07 -7.91 8.45
N LEU A 24 5.81 -8.36 7.43
CA LEU A 24 6.00 -9.79 7.13
C LEU A 24 6.76 -10.53 8.24
N ALA A 25 7.84 -9.95 8.76
CA ALA A 25 8.65 -10.55 9.83
C ALA A 25 7.85 -10.72 11.13
N GLU A 26 6.98 -9.76 11.42
CA GLU A 26 6.03 -9.82 12.53
C GLU A 26 4.83 -10.75 12.23
N GLY A 27 4.77 -11.40 11.06
CA GLY A 27 3.75 -12.40 10.74
C GLY A 27 2.35 -11.82 10.45
N HIS A 28 2.27 -10.56 10.04
CA HIS A 28 1.01 -9.97 9.56
C HIS A 28 0.71 -10.42 8.13
N GLU A 29 -0.57 -10.67 7.81
CA GLU A 29 -1.01 -10.85 6.43
C GLU A 29 -0.82 -9.51 5.71
N THR A 30 0.23 -9.42 4.90
CA THR A 30 0.74 -8.15 4.40
C THR A 30 0.34 -7.95 2.95
N TYR A 31 -0.42 -6.90 2.70
CA TYR A 31 -0.84 -6.44 1.39
C TYR A 31 -0.02 -5.22 0.99
N VAL A 32 0.40 -5.15 -0.27
CA VAL A 32 1.15 -4.02 -0.83
C VAL A 32 0.38 -3.44 -2.00
N LEU A 33 0.08 -2.14 -1.92
CA LEU A 33 -0.61 -1.46 -3.02
C LEU A 33 0.35 -1.34 -4.23
N GLN A 34 -0.05 -1.92 -5.34
CA GLN A 34 0.59 -1.87 -6.64
C GLN A 34 -0.21 -0.92 -7.55
N ARG A 35 0.46 0.07 -8.14
CA ARG A 35 -0.17 0.93 -9.16
C ARG A 35 -0.13 0.24 -10.52
N PRO A 36 -1.14 0.41 -11.39
CA PRO A 36 -1.14 -0.18 -12.74
C PRO A 36 0.12 0.16 -13.56
N GLU A 37 0.59 1.41 -13.47
CA GLU A 37 1.75 1.90 -14.21
C GLU A 37 3.11 1.46 -13.64
N ILE A 38 3.16 0.62 -12.59
CA ILE A 38 4.42 0.22 -11.95
C ILE A 38 5.34 -0.57 -12.88
N GLY A 39 4.78 -1.24 -13.90
CA GLY A 39 5.55 -2.02 -14.87
C GLY A 39 6.54 -1.19 -15.69
N LEU A 40 6.38 0.14 -15.70
CA LEU A 40 7.29 1.08 -16.35
C LEU A 40 8.58 1.33 -15.54
N ASP A 41 8.61 0.92 -14.26
CA ASP A 41 9.74 1.08 -13.36
C ASP A 41 10.25 -0.31 -12.91
N ILE A 42 11.28 -0.79 -13.61
CA ILE A 42 11.82 -2.15 -13.45
C ILE A 42 12.30 -2.38 -12.02
N ASP A 43 12.95 -1.39 -11.41
CA ASP A 43 13.47 -1.49 -10.04
C ASP A 43 12.32 -1.66 -9.03
N LYS A 44 11.26 -0.87 -9.16
CA LYS A 44 10.07 -1.00 -8.30
C LYS A 44 9.35 -2.33 -8.53
N LEU A 45 9.27 -2.81 -9.77
CA LEU A 45 8.65 -4.09 -10.09
C LEU A 45 9.42 -5.26 -9.44
N GLN A 46 10.75 -5.25 -9.53
CA GLN A 46 11.60 -6.26 -8.87
C GLN A 46 11.38 -6.27 -7.35
N ILE A 47 11.26 -5.10 -6.72
CA ILE A 47 10.94 -4.99 -5.29
C ILE A 47 9.59 -5.63 -4.97
N LEU A 48 8.52 -5.33 -5.74
CA LEU A 48 7.19 -5.93 -5.52
C LEU A 48 7.21 -7.45 -5.67
N LEU A 49 7.87 -7.97 -6.71
CA LEU A 49 8.01 -9.41 -6.92
C LEU A 49 8.79 -10.07 -5.78
N SER A 50 9.79 -9.38 -5.23
CA SER A 50 10.52 -9.86 -4.04
C SER A 50 9.62 -9.97 -2.81
N PHE A 51 8.69 -9.04 -2.61
CA PHE A 51 7.72 -9.10 -1.52
C PHE A 51 6.71 -10.23 -1.74
N LYS A 52 6.22 -10.40 -2.96
CA LYS A 52 5.34 -11.52 -3.32
C LYS A 52 6.00 -12.86 -3.03
N LYS A 53 7.29 -13.02 -3.37
CA LYS A 53 8.07 -14.22 -3.04
C LYS A 53 8.22 -14.44 -1.52
N GLN A 54 8.20 -13.38 -0.72
CA GLN A 54 8.24 -13.43 0.75
C GLN A 54 6.85 -13.63 1.38
N GLY A 55 5.78 -13.79 0.59
CA GLY A 55 4.43 -14.05 1.08
C GLY A 55 3.52 -12.82 1.13
N ALA A 56 3.95 -11.66 0.62
CA ALA A 56 3.05 -10.52 0.51
C ALA A 56 2.01 -10.70 -0.61
N HIS A 57 0.81 -10.16 -0.39
CA HIS A 57 -0.23 -10.05 -1.39
C HIS A 57 -0.08 -8.72 -2.13
N LEU A 58 -0.03 -8.76 -3.47
CA LEU A 58 -0.05 -7.54 -4.28
C LEU A 58 -1.50 -7.21 -4.63
N ILE A 59 -1.97 -6.02 -4.27
CA ILE A 59 -3.30 -5.53 -4.64
C ILE A 59 -3.12 -4.35 -5.59
N GLU A 60 -3.78 -4.41 -6.73
CA GLU A 60 -3.81 -3.30 -7.66
C GLU A 60 -4.74 -2.18 -7.16
N GLY A 61 -4.29 -0.93 -7.22
CA GLY A 61 -5.13 0.24 -6.94
C GLY A 61 -4.44 1.57 -7.24
N SER A 62 -5.23 2.61 -7.42
CA SER A 62 -4.77 3.92 -7.87
C SER A 62 -5.47 5.08 -7.17
N PHE A 63 -4.72 6.15 -6.87
CA PHE A 63 -5.29 7.40 -6.36
C PHE A 63 -6.13 8.17 -7.39
N ASN A 64 -6.15 7.72 -8.64
CA ASN A 64 -7.03 8.23 -9.69
C ASN A 64 -8.32 7.40 -9.82
N ASP A 65 -8.43 6.29 -9.09
CA ASP A 65 -9.61 5.41 -9.07
C ASP A 65 -10.02 5.13 -7.63
N HIS A 66 -10.98 5.91 -7.14
CA HIS A 66 -11.49 5.82 -5.77
C HIS A 66 -12.03 4.42 -5.44
N LYS A 67 -12.73 3.79 -6.38
CA LYS A 67 -13.31 2.46 -6.18
C LYS A 67 -12.20 1.42 -5.94
N SER A 68 -11.11 1.49 -6.71
CA SER A 68 -9.95 0.61 -6.50
C SER A 68 -9.34 0.75 -5.10
N LEU A 69 -9.30 1.97 -4.54
CA LEU A 69 -8.81 2.20 -3.18
C LEU A 69 -9.78 1.62 -2.14
N VAL A 70 -11.09 1.83 -2.30
CA VAL A 70 -12.11 1.25 -1.40
C VAL A 70 -12.03 -0.28 -1.42
N ASP A 71 -11.95 -0.89 -2.59
CA ASP A 71 -11.87 -2.34 -2.76
C ASP A 71 -10.57 -2.93 -2.18
N ALA A 72 -9.46 -2.19 -2.26
CA ALA A 72 -8.21 -2.55 -1.59
C ALA A 72 -8.33 -2.46 -0.06
N VAL A 73 -8.93 -1.38 0.46
CA VAL A 73 -9.06 -1.16 1.91
C VAL A 73 -10.01 -2.18 2.55
N LYS A 74 -11.09 -2.58 1.87
CA LYS A 74 -12.03 -3.62 2.36
C LYS A 74 -11.38 -4.97 2.67
N GLN A 75 -10.18 -5.23 2.14
CA GLN A 75 -9.47 -6.51 2.33
C GLN A 75 -8.62 -6.54 3.62
N VAL A 76 -8.45 -5.41 4.32
CA VAL A 76 -7.48 -5.27 5.42
C VAL A 76 -8.07 -4.70 6.70
N ASP A 77 -7.37 -4.83 7.83
CA ASP A 77 -7.76 -4.22 9.11
C ASP A 77 -7.05 -2.89 9.36
N VAL A 78 -5.85 -2.72 8.78
CA VAL A 78 -4.92 -1.63 9.07
C VAL A 78 -4.34 -1.11 7.75
N VAL A 79 -4.23 0.21 7.62
CA VAL A 79 -3.59 0.87 6.47
C VAL A 79 -2.39 1.67 6.95
N ILE A 80 -1.22 1.45 6.34
CA ILE A 80 0.01 2.21 6.57
C ILE A 80 0.38 2.94 5.28
N CYS A 81 0.28 4.27 5.28
CA CYS A 81 0.68 5.10 4.15
C CYS A 81 2.11 5.61 4.33
N THR A 82 3.01 5.21 3.42
CA THR A 82 4.42 5.61 3.41
C THR A 82 4.79 6.48 2.20
N MET A 83 3.78 7.10 1.57
CA MET A 83 4.00 7.98 0.42
C MET A 83 4.86 9.17 0.82
N SER A 84 5.90 9.45 0.02
CA SER A 84 6.73 10.65 0.21
C SER A 84 5.92 11.91 -0.13
N GLY A 85 5.95 12.89 0.77
CA GLY A 85 5.38 14.23 0.52
C GLY A 85 6.17 15.05 -0.51
N VAL A 86 7.42 14.65 -0.79
CA VAL A 86 8.29 15.26 -1.80
C VAL A 86 8.57 14.20 -2.87
N HIS A 87 7.71 14.13 -3.87
CA HIS A 87 8.05 13.50 -5.14
C HIS A 87 8.15 14.63 -6.16
N PHE A 88 9.25 14.67 -6.92
CA PHE A 88 9.62 15.73 -7.87
C PHE A 88 8.42 16.57 -8.36
N ARG A 89 8.33 17.81 -7.87
CA ARG A 89 7.40 18.87 -8.28
C ARG A 89 5.91 18.75 -7.90
N SER A 90 5.49 17.78 -7.10
CA SER A 90 4.10 17.69 -6.62
C SER A 90 4.00 17.19 -5.18
N HIS A 91 3.28 17.93 -4.33
CA HIS A 91 2.99 17.53 -2.96
C HIS A 91 1.96 16.39 -2.93
N ASN A 92 2.43 15.14 -2.97
CA ASN A 92 1.57 13.95 -2.91
C ASN A 92 0.93 13.74 -1.52
N ILE A 93 1.18 14.62 -0.56
CA ILE A 93 0.56 14.56 0.76
C ILE A 93 -0.97 14.71 0.67
N LEU A 94 -1.48 15.59 -0.21
CA LEU A 94 -2.91 15.81 -0.35
C LEU A 94 -3.63 14.61 -0.99
N LEU A 95 -2.92 13.75 -1.71
CA LEU A 95 -3.50 12.50 -2.21
C LEU A 95 -3.94 11.58 -1.06
N GLN A 96 -3.34 11.71 0.13
CA GLN A 96 -3.77 10.94 1.30
C GLN A 96 -5.22 11.25 1.69
N LEU A 97 -5.77 12.42 1.34
CA LEU A 97 -7.19 12.74 1.58
C LEU A 97 -8.11 11.75 0.84
N LYS A 98 -7.77 11.38 -0.40
CA LYS A 98 -8.53 10.36 -1.15
C LYS A 98 -8.46 8.98 -0.48
N LEU A 99 -7.31 8.65 0.10
CA LEU A 99 -7.16 7.41 0.87
C LEU A 99 -8.00 7.45 2.16
N VAL A 100 -8.05 8.59 2.85
CA VAL A 100 -8.91 8.79 4.03
C VAL A 100 -10.38 8.66 3.67
N GLU A 101 -10.82 9.23 2.54
CA GLU A 101 -12.19 9.05 2.04
C GLU A 101 -12.50 7.59 1.76
N ALA A 102 -11.59 6.86 1.09
CA ALA A 102 -11.75 5.43 0.83
C ALA A 102 -11.80 4.60 2.11
N ILE A 103 -10.97 4.94 3.12
CA ILE A 103 -11.00 4.30 4.45
C ILE A 103 -12.35 4.53 5.13
N LYS A 104 -12.85 5.76 5.10
CA LYS A 104 -14.15 6.12 5.69
C LYS A 104 -15.30 5.36 5.02
N GLU A 105 -15.27 5.24 3.70
CA GLU A 105 -16.30 4.51 2.95
C GLU A 105 -16.24 2.99 3.18
N ALA A 106 -15.03 2.43 3.25
CA ALA A 106 -14.85 1.00 3.46
C ALA A 106 -15.29 0.54 4.88
N GLY A 107 -15.09 1.40 5.88
CA GLY A 107 -15.67 1.22 7.23
C GLY A 107 -15.10 0.07 8.06
N ASN A 108 -14.03 -0.58 7.61
CA ASN A 108 -13.45 -1.79 8.21
C ASN A 108 -12.06 -1.58 8.83
N VAL A 109 -11.47 -0.39 8.70
CA VAL A 109 -10.17 -0.05 9.30
C VAL A 109 -10.35 0.34 10.76
N LYS A 110 -9.50 -0.21 11.64
CA LYS A 110 -9.56 -0.05 13.10
C LYS A 110 -8.94 1.27 13.59
#